data_AF-A0A943GK02-F1
#
_entry.id   AF-A0A943GK02-F1
#
_cell.length_a   1.000
_cell.length_b   1.000
_cell.length_c   1.000
_cell.angle_alpha   90.00
_cell.angle_beta   90.00
_cell.angle_gamma   90.00
#
_symmetry.space_group_name_H-M   'P 1'
#
loop_
_entity.id
_entity.type
_entity.pdbx_description
1 polymer ?
#
loop_
_entity_poly.entity_id
_entity_poly.type
_entity_poly.pdbx_seq_one_letter_code
_entity_poly.pdbx_strand_id
1 'polypeptide(L)'
;MRQKRHQRYGQLFSTVVAIILLPYIITVFINGPAVLTGAEVGEDYLFVEVDGKSREIPVEEYAIGILAREIPVTYEKEALEAQAVMLRTRMYKQITEEGKTSIFTDKYFEEKEMKKQWGRVKYEEYRAALRDVWQSTEGQVLTYGDVLITTPFHQLSNGRTRSGNEVFGSEGYPYLQIRECPKDVEAIDQTQTMLIEKGDYEVISTDSAGYVLRIREGERTITGEEFRQEKGLASACFALQEYEDKIRVTTQGNGHGIGLSQNMANEMAKEGKTHEEILAYFFADTVIREVAEIL
;
A
#
# COMPACT_ATOMS: atom_id res chain seq x y z
N MET A 1 -40.74 38.30 51.30
CA MET A 1 -40.94 38.55 49.85
C MET A 1 -39.65 38.45 48.99
N ARG A 2 -38.49 38.07 49.53
CA ARG A 2 -37.21 37.99 48.79
C ARG A 2 -36.99 36.67 48.01
N GLN A 3 -37.59 35.57 48.46
CA GLN A 3 -37.36 34.22 47.90
C GLN A 3 -38.05 33.99 46.54
N LYS A 4 -39.26 34.54 46.32
CA LYS A 4 -39.99 34.41 45.04
C LYS A 4 -39.37 35.20 43.87
N ARG A 5 -38.55 36.22 44.15
CA ARG A 5 -37.85 36.99 43.10
C ARG A 5 -36.71 36.18 42.49
N HIS A 6 -35.87 35.54 43.31
CA HIS A 6 -34.75 34.72 42.82
C HIS A 6 -35.20 33.54 41.95
N GLN A 7 -36.34 32.91 42.27
CA GLN A 7 -36.86 31.79 41.50
C GLN A 7 -37.36 32.20 40.10
N ARG A 8 -37.94 33.40 39.98
CA ARG A 8 -38.34 33.98 38.69
C ARG A 8 -37.14 34.38 37.82
N TYR A 9 -36.08 34.93 38.43
CA TYR A 9 -34.86 35.26 37.68
C TYR A 9 -34.10 34.00 37.22
N GLY A 10 -34.08 32.94 38.03
CA GLY A 10 -33.52 31.65 37.64
C GLY A 10 -34.27 31.00 36.46
N GLN A 11 -35.61 31.05 36.48
CA GLN A 11 -36.44 30.58 35.37
C GLN A 11 -36.28 31.43 34.10
N LEU A 12 -36.22 32.76 34.22
CA LEU A 12 -35.98 33.62 33.05
C LEU A 12 -34.59 33.36 32.45
N PHE A 13 -33.57 33.20 33.30
CA PHE A 13 -32.21 32.93 32.86
C PHE A 13 -32.10 31.57 32.16
N SER A 14 -32.70 30.51 32.72
CA SER A 14 -32.71 29.19 32.07
C SER A 14 -33.42 29.19 30.72
N THR A 15 -34.52 29.95 30.58
CA THR A 15 -35.25 30.04 29.31
C THR A 15 -34.46 30.81 28.25
N VAL A 16 -33.77 31.89 28.63
CA VAL A 16 -32.92 32.66 27.70
C VAL A 16 -31.70 31.84 27.26
N VAL A 17 -31.06 31.11 28.18
CA VAL A 17 -29.94 30.20 27.86
C VAL A 17 -30.42 29.08 26.94
N ALA A 18 -31.59 28.49 27.18
CA ALA A 18 -32.16 27.49 26.28
C ALA A 18 -32.44 28.07 24.89
N ILE A 19 -33.00 29.27 24.75
CA ILE A 19 -33.27 29.90 23.44
C ILE A 19 -31.99 30.22 22.67
N ILE A 20 -30.88 30.53 23.35
CA ILE A 20 -29.59 30.83 22.70
C ILE A 20 -28.83 29.54 22.36
N LEU A 21 -28.84 28.55 23.27
CA LEU A 21 -28.12 27.30 23.07
C LEU A 21 -28.89 26.30 22.20
N LEU A 22 -30.22 26.29 22.17
CA LEU A 22 -30.97 25.33 21.37
C LEU A 22 -30.74 25.49 19.86
N PRO A 23 -30.71 26.70 19.26
CA PRO A 23 -30.29 26.88 17.89
C PRO A 23 -28.84 26.45 17.68
N TYR A 24 -27.93 26.74 18.62
CA TYR A 24 -26.52 26.34 18.51
C TYR A 24 -26.34 24.82 18.58
N ILE A 25 -27.02 24.15 19.52
CA ILE A 25 -27.09 22.68 19.65
C ILE A 25 -27.70 22.09 18.38
N ILE A 26 -28.82 22.62 17.89
CA ILE A 26 -29.42 22.19 16.62
C ILE A 26 -28.44 22.43 15.46
N THR A 27 -27.69 23.52 15.43
CA THR A 27 -26.69 23.79 14.39
C THR A 27 -25.50 22.84 14.50
N VAL A 28 -25.08 22.44 15.69
CA VAL A 28 -24.00 21.45 15.91
C VAL A 28 -24.48 20.02 15.67
N PHE A 29 -25.76 19.71 15.86
CA PHE A 29 -26.33 18.39 15.55
C PHE A 29 -26.76 18.26 14.08
N ILE A 30 -27.13 19.36 13.40
CA ILE A 30 -27.46 19.38 11.97
C ILE A 30 -26.22 19.66 11.11
N ASN A 31 -25.29 20.51 11.58
CA ASN A 31 -24.02 20.86 10.92
C ASN A 31 -22.83 20.55 11.83
N GLY A 32 -22.78 19.35 12.44
CA GLY A 32 -21.61 18.92 13.21
C GLY A 32 -20.31 19.15 12.43
N PRO A 33 -19.14 19.18 13.11
CA PRO A 33 -17.89 19.04 12.36
C PRO A 33 -18.08 17.83 11.47
N ALA A 34 -17.83 17.98 10.17
CA ALA A 34 -17.90 16.91 9.18
C ALA A 34 -16.79 15.89 9.49
N VAL A 35 -16.98 15.20 10.61
CA VAL A 35 -16.35 13.96 11.02
C VAL A 35 -17.10 12.90 10.23
N LEU A 36 -16.33 11.97 9.69
CA LEU A 36 -16.71 10.98 8.68
C LEU A 36 -17.76 10.00 9.21
N THR A 37 -19.00 10.46 9.39
CA THR A 37 -20.13 9.60 9.73
C THR A 37 -21.11 9.61 8.59
N GLY A 38 -21.03 8.56 7.78
CA GLY A 38 -22.02 8.07 6.82
C GLY A 38 -23.03 9.09 6.28
N ALA A 39 -22.72 9.68 5.14
CA ALA A 39 -23.67 10.45 4.35
C ALA A 39 -23.76 9.85 2.95
N GLU A 40 -24.84 9.10 2.70
CA GLU A 40 -25.36 8.66 1.40
C GLU A 40 -24.40 7.84 0.51
N VAL A 41 -24.92 6.83 -0.19
CA VAL A 41 -24.18 6.10 -1.22
C VAL A 41 -23.98 7.06 -2.41
N GLY A 42 -23.00 7.95 -2.28
CA GLY A 42 -22.44 8.77 -3.33
C GLY A 42 -20.98 8.41 -3.41
N GLU A 43 -20.57 7.82 -4.54
CA GLU A 43 -19.22 7.33 -4.80
C GLU A 43 -18.17 8.36 -4.36
N ASP A 44 -17.32 8.03 -3.39
CA ASP A 44 -16.12 8.82 -3.13
C ASP A 44 -15.26 8.74 -4.41
N TYR A 45 -14.96 9.90 -5.01
CA TYR A 45 -14.08 10.02 -6.17
C TYR A 45 -12.68 10.47 -5.73
N LEU A 46 -11.64 10.04 -6.46
CA LEU A 46 -10.27 10.51 -6.32
C LEU A 46 -9.83 11.26 -7.57
N PHE A 47 -8.92 12.22 -7.40
CA PHE A 47 -8.23 12.85 -8.51
C PHE A 47 -7.06 11.96 -8.94
N VAL A 48 -7.11 11.43 -10.15
CA VAL A 48 -6.08 10.54 -10.69
C VAL A 48 -5.47 11.16 -11.94
N GLU A 49 -4.15 11.12 -12.07
CA GLU A 49 -3.47 11.53 -13.30
C GLU A 49 -3.63 10.46 -14.38
N VAL A 50 -4.31 10.81 -15.47
CA VAL A 50 -4.48 9.97 -16.66
C VAL A 50 -4.09 10.75 -17.90
N ASP A 51 -3.02 10.32 -18.56
CA ASP A 51 -2.41 10.97 -19.73
C ASP A 51 -1.99 12.43 -19.47
N GLY A 52 -1.41 12.69 -18.29
CA GLY A 52 -0.96 14.03 -17.87
C GLY A 52 -2.09 15.00 -17.52
N LYS A 53 -3.31 14.50 -17.28
CA LYS A 53 -4.47 15.28 -16.84
C LYS A 53 -5.12 14.64 -15.62
N SER A 54 -5.50 15.46 -14.65
CA SER A 54 -6.31 15.01 -13.50
C SER A 54 -7.75 14.70 -13.93
N ARG A 55 -8.27 13.55 -13.50
CA ARG A 55 -9.66 13.10 -13.70
C ARG A 55 -10.23 12.60 -12.38
N GLU A 56 -11.52 12.80 -12.16
CA GLU A 56 -12.25 12.20 -11.05
C GLU A 56 -12.58 10.75 -11.39
N ILE A 57 -12.18 9.80 -10.52
CA ILE A 57 -12.40 8.37 -10.69
C ILE A 57 -12.98 7.79 -9.40
N PRO A 58 -14.04 6.95 -9.44
CA PRO A 58 -14.56 6.29 -8.25
C PRO A 58 -13.45 5.52 -7.53
N VAL A 59 -13.38 5.64 -6.20
CA VAL A 59 -12.38 4.95 -5.37
C VAL A 59 -12.36 3.45 -5.66
N GLU A 60 -13.52 2.80 -5.72
CA GLU A 60 -13.62 1.35 -6.01
C GLU A 60 -13.05 1.00 -7.38
N GLU A 61 -13.35 1.79 -8.41
CA GLU A 61 -12.85 1.53 -9.77
C GLU A 61 -11.32 1.64 -9.82
N TYR A 62 -10.78 2.70 -9.20
CA TYR A 62 -9.34 2.90 -9.13
C TYR A 62 -8.65 1.79 -8.36
N ALA A 63 -9.18 1.40 -7.20
CA ALA A 63 -8.63 0.35 -6.36
C ALA A 63 -8.65 -1.02 -7.06
N ILE A 64 -9.78 -1.41 -7.67
CA ILE A 64 -9.87 -2.66 -8.44
C ILE A 64 -8.86 -2.65 -9.60
N GLY A 65 -8.71 -1.53 -10.30
CA GLY A 65 -7.76 -1.41 -11.39
C GLY A 65 -6.29 -1.52 -10.94
N ILE A 66 -5.97 -1.03 -9.75
CA ILE A 66 -4.64 -1.21 -9.14
C ILE A 66 -4.43 -2.68 -8.78
N LEU A 67 -5.36 -3.30 -8.03
CA LEU A 67 -5.27 -4.71 -7.65
C LEU A 67 -5.13 -5.63 -8.86
N ALA A 68 -5.93 -5.39 -9.92
CA ALA A 68 -5.88 -6.12 -11.19
C ALA A 68 -4.50 -6.09 -11.85
N ARG A 69 -3.74 -5.01 -11.63
CA ARG A 69 -2.40 -4.80 -12.16
C ARG A 69 -1.31 -5.36 -11.25
N GLU A 70 -1.48 -5.24 -9.93
CA GLU A 70 -0.42 -5.50 -8.95
C GLU A 70 -0.33 -6.95 -8.50
N ILE A 71 -1.45 -7.67 -8.41
CA ILE A 71 -1.49 -9.03 -7.86
C ILE A 71 -2.26 -9.99 -8.77
N PRO A 72 -1.78 -11.23 -8.99
CA PRO A 72 -2.53 -12.21 -9.78
C PRO A 72 -3.86 -12.53 -9.10
N VAL A 73 -4.99 -12.31 -9.79
CA VAL A 73 -6.34 -12.59 -9.26
C VAL A 73 -6.57 -14.06 -8.94
N THR A 74 -5.71 -14.95 -9.44
CA THR A 74 -5.72 -16.39 -9.12
C THR A 74 -5.04 -16.72 -7.79
N TYR A 75 -4.52 -15.73 -7.06
CA TYR A 75 -4.01 -15.94 -5.71
C TYR A 75 -5.17 -16.17 -4.74
N GLU A 76 -4.85 -16.79 -3.60
CA GLU A 76 -5.82 -17.06 -2.55
C GLU A 76 -6.42 -15.77 -2.01
N LYS A 77 -7.69 -15.86 -1.59
CA LYS A 77 -8.48 -14.71 -1.14
C LYS A 77 -7.77 -13.90 -0.06
N GLU A 78 -7.20 -14.56 0.96
CA GLU A 78 -6.52 -13.89 2.08
C GLU A 78 -5.27 -13.11 1.63
N ALA A 79 -4.57 -13.57 0.56
CA ALA A 79 -3.46 -12.81 0.00
C ALA A 79 -3.93 -11.58 -0.79
N LEU A 80 -5.06 -11.69 -1.49
CA LEU A 80 -5.70 -10.57 -2.16
C LEU A 80 -6.24 -9.53 -1.15
N GLU A 81 -6.82 -9.99 -0.05
CA GLU A 81 -7.29 -9.13 1.06
C GLU A 81 -6.12 -8.40 1.73
N ALA A 82 -4.99 -9.07 1.97
CA ALA A 82 -3.79 -8.42 2.47
C ALA A 82 -3.32 -7.28 1.53
N GLN A 83 -3.29 -7.53 0.21
CA GLN A 83 -2.96 -6.50 -0.78
C GLN A 83 -3.98 -5.34 -0.77
N ALA A 84 -5.27 -5.63 -0.62
CA ALA A 84 -6.33 -4.62 -0.56
C ALA A 84 -6.19 -3.70 0.68
N VAL A 85 -5.92 -4.26 1.86
CA VAL A 85 -5.65 -3.49 3.08
C VAL A 85 -4.39 -2.61 2.90
N MET A 86 -3.33 -3.15 2.30
CA MET A 86 -2.11 -2.39 2.03
C MET A 86 -2.35 -1.22 1.07
N LEU A 87 -3.12 -1.44 0.01
CA LEU A 87 -3.52 -0.41 -0.95
C LEU A 87 -4.36 0.67 -0.28
N ARG A 88 -5.38 0.28 0.48
CA ARG A 88 -6.24 1.21 1.23
C ARG A 88 -5.43 2.05 2.21
N THR A 89 -4.52 1.42 2.96
CA THR A 89 -3.60 2.12 3.88
C THR A 89 -2.80 3.19 3.17
N ARG A 90 -2.23 2.86 2.00
CA ARG A 90 -1.44 3.79 1.18
C ARG A 90 -2.29 4.96 0.67
N MET A 91 -3.52 4.70 0.23
CA MET A 91 -4.44 5.72 -0.25
C MET A 91 -4.83 6.70 0.86
N TYR A 92 -5.22 6.20 2.03
CA TYR A 92 -5.56 7.06 3.17
C TYR A 92 -4.34 7.81 3.73
N LYS A 93 -3.16 7.20 3.68
CA LYS A 93 -1.92 7.87 4.07
C LYS A 93 -1.66 9.09 3.19
N GLN A 94 -1.76 8.93 1.86
CA GLN A 94 -1.61 10.05 0.93
C GLN A 94 -2.67 11.13 1.17
N ILE A 95 -3.94 10.77 1.33
CA ILE A 95 -5.03 11.73 1.61
C ILE A 95 -4.78 12.50 2.91
N THR A 96 -4.23 11.84 3.93
CA THR A 96 -3.94 12.45 5.23
C THR A 96 -2.76 13.42 5.14
N GLU A 97 -1.73 13.09 4.34
CA GLU A 97 -0.49 13.87 4.22
C GLU A 97 -0.62 15.03 3.21
N GLU A 98 -1.31 14.81 2.09
CA GLU A 98 -1.39 15.74 0.97
C GLU A 98 -2.78 16.43 0.84
N GLY A 99 -3.78 15.93 1.57
CA GLY A 99 -5.16 16.41 1.54
C GLY A 99 -6.04 15.71 0.51
N LYS A 100 -7.36 15.92 0.61
CA LYS A 100 -8.38 15.24 -0.23
C LYS A 100 -8.28 15.53 -1.74
N THR A 101 -7.59 16.59 -2.12
CA THR A 101 -7.37 16.96 -3.53
C THR A 101 -6.03 16.46 -4.06
N SER A 102 -5.37 15.54 -3.34
CA SER A 102 -4.14 14.89 -3.79
C SER A 102 -4.37 14.19 -5.12
N ILE A 103 -3.41 14.33 -6.04
CA ILE A 103 -3.46 13.67 -7.34
C ILE A 103 -2.73 12.33 -7.21
N PHE A 104 -3.48 11.25 -7.39
CA PHE A 104 -2.95 9.90 -7.43
C PHE A 104 -2.30 9.60 -8.79
N THR A 105 -1.12 9.00 -8.76
CA THR A 105 -0.32 8.74 -9.97
C THR A 105 -0.02 7.26 -10.19
N ASP A 106 -0.58 6.37 -9.37
CA ASP A 106 -0.36 4.94 -9.57
C ASP A 106 -0.93 4.52 -10.91
N LYS A 107 -0.13 3.73 -11.62
CA LYS A 107 -0.61 3.03 -12.81
C LYS A 107 -1.64 2.01 -12.35
N TYR A 108 -2.80 2.03 -12.99
CA TYR A 108 -3.88 1.08 -12.77
C TYR A 108 -4.35 0.58 -14.13
N PHE A 109 -5.07 -0.54 -14.16
CA PHE A 109 -5.75 -0.96 -15.38
C PHE A 109 -7.15 -0.35 -15.48
N GLU A 110 -7.40 0.34 -16.58
CA GLU A 110 -8.75 0.65 -17.01
C GLU A 110 -9.49 -0.64 -17.42
N GLU A 111 -10.82 -0.61 -17.47
CA GLU A 111 -11.66 -1.73 -17.92
C GLU A 111 -11.20 -2.35 -19.25
N LYS A 112 -10.80 -1.51 -20.20
CA LYS A 112 -10.31 -1.97 -21.51
C LYS A 112 -9.04 -2.84 -21.39
N GLU A 113 -8.16 -2.51 -20.44
CA GLU A 113 -6.90 -3.22 -20.20
C GLU A 113 -7.15 -4.52 -19.45
N MET A 114 -8.02 -4.51 -18.44
CA MET A 114 -8.47 -5.73 -17.76
C MET A 114 -9.12 -6.71 -18.75
N LYS A 115 -10.01 -6.24 -19.63
CA LYS A 115 -10.63 -7.05 -20.69
C LYS A 115 -9.62 -7.60 -21.69
N LYS A 116 -8.58 -6.82 -22.02
CA LYS A 116 -7.49 -7.26 -22.90
C LYS A 116 -6.64 -8.34 -22.25
N GLN A 117 -6.35 -8.21 -20.95
CA GLN A 117 -5.50 -9.15 -20.23
C GLN A 117 -6.19 -10.48 -19.95
N TRP A 118 -7.45 -10.44 -19.50
CA TRP A 118 -8.16 -11.65 -19.04
C TRP A 118 -9.07 -12.26 -20.12
N GLY A 119 -9.41 -11.48 -21.14
CA GLY A 119 -10.47 -11.83 -22.09
C GLY A 119 -11.86 -11.69 -21.48
N ARG A 120 -12.90 -11.69 -22.32
CA ARG A 120 -14.28 -11.35 -21.90
C ARG A 120 -14.85 -12.26 -20.82
N VAL A 121 -14.55 -13.56 -20.87
CA VAL A 121 -15.13 -14.55 -19.95
C VAL A 121 -14.56 -14.39 -18.54
N LYS A 122 -13.23 -14.40 -18.41
CA LYS A 122 -12.57 -14.24 -17.11
C LYS A 122 -12.65 -12.82 -16.57
N TYR A 123 -12.86 -11.83 -17.43
CA TYR A 123 -12.99 -10.44 -16.99
C TYR A 123 -14.10 -10.25 -15.96
N GLU A 124 -15.31 -10.74 -16.23
CA GLU A 124 -16.43 -10.57 -15.31
C GLU A 124 -16.17 -11.31 -13.98
N GLU A 125 -15.64 -12.53 -14.06
CA GLU A 125 -15.28 -13.35 -12.88
C GLU A 125 -14.19 -12.69 -12.02
N TYR A 126 -13.08 -12.29 -12.63
CA TYR A 126 -11.94 -11.71 -11.91
C TYR A 126 -12.25 -10.32 -11.37
N ARG A 127 -13.01 -9.51 -12.12
CA ARG A 127 -13.48 -8.22 -11.62
C ARG A 127 -14.43 -8.38 -10.43
N ALA A 128 -15.33 -9.36 -10.47
CA ALA A 128 -16.21 -9.66 -9.34
C ALA A 128 -15.39 -10.12 -8.12
N ALA A 129 -14.43 -11.02 -8.30
CA ALA A 129 -13.56 -11.50 -7.21
C ALA A 129 -12.77 -10.35 -6.54
N LEU A 130 -12.21 -9.44 -7.34
CA LEU A 130 -11.48 -8.27 -6.81
C LEU A 130 -12.41 -7.28 -6.11
N ARG A 131 -13.64 -7.10 -6.60
CA ARG A 131 -14.66 -6.30 -5.92
C ARG A 131 -15.03 -6.90 -4.57
N ASP A 132 -15.24 -8.22 -4.51
CA ASP A 132 -15.58 -8.91 -3.27
C ASP A 132 -14.44 -8.78 -2.24
N VAL A 133 -13.18 -8.88 -2.67
CA VAL A 133 -11.99 -8.62 -1.84
C VAL A 133 -11.92 -7.18 -1.34
N TRP A 134 -12.20 -6.21 -2.21
CA TRP A 134 -12.21 -4.80 -1.84
C TRP A 134 -13.27 -4.54 -0.76
N GLN A 135 -14.47 -5.09 -0.94
CA GLN A 135 -15.60 -4.91 -0.04
C GLN A 135 -15.45 -5.69 1.28
N SER A 136 -14.83 -6.87 1.28
CA SER A 136 -14.61 -7.65 2.51
C SER A 136 -13.59 -7.03 3.45
N THR A 137 -12.71 -6.17 2.92
CA THR A 137 -11.69 -5.42 3.67
C THR A 137 -12.09 -3.95 3.89
N GLU A 138 -13.37 -3.62 3.70
CA GLU A 138 -13.86 -2.25 3.79
C GLU A 138 -13.45 -1.59 5.12
N GLY A 139 -12.92 -0.37 5.03
CA GLY A 139 -12.46 0.39 6.20
C GLY A 139 -11.12 -0.06 6.80
N GLN A 140 -10.63 -1.26 6.51
CA GLN A 140 -9.42 -1.79 7.14
C GLN A 140 -8.13 -1.11 6.64
N VAL A 141 -7.35 -0.58 7.57
CA VAL A 141 -6.04 0.04 7.32
C VAL A 141 -4.99 -0.42 8.34
N LEU A 142 -3.72 -0.38 7.96
CA LEU A 142 -2.60 -0.85 8.76
C LEU A 142 -1.87 0.30 9.44
N THR A 143 -1.70 0.20 10.76
CA THR A 143 -1.09 1.24 11.60
C THR A 143 0.07 0.70 12.42
N TYR A 144 1.03 1.57 12.73
CA TYR A 144 2.05 1.35 13.75
C TYR A 144 1.88 2.47 14.79
N GLY A 145 1.47 2.10 16.01
CA GLY A 145 0.89 3.07 16.93
C GLY A 145 -0.42 3.64 16.38
N ASP A 146 -0.53 4.96 16.28
CA ASP A 146 -1.70 5.66 15.73
C ASP A 146 -1.42 6.27 14.34
N VAL A 147 -0.38 5.79 13.64
CA VAL A 147 0.06 6.34 12.35
C VAL A 147 -0.11 5.31 11.24
N LEU A 148 -0.69 5.74 10.10
CA LEU A 148 -0.74 4.95 8.86
C LEU A 148 0.66 4.73 8.31
N ILE A 149 1.00 3.47 8.06
CA ILE A 149 2.35 3.07 7.68
C ILE A 149 2.55 3.02 6.16
N THR A 150 3.81 3.06 5.73
CA THR A 150 4.17 2.67 4.36
C THR A 150 4.12 1.15 4.24
N THR A 151 3.40 0.64 3.24
CA THR A 151 3.13 -0.78 3.01
C THR A 151 3.75 -1.27 1.69
N PRO A 152 5.10 -1.31 1.57
CA PRO A 152 5.75 -1.77 0.35
C PRO A 152 5.53 -3.27 0.13
N PHE A 153 5.51 -3.70 -1.14
CA PHE A 153 5.37 -5.11 -1.52
C PHE A 153 6.16 -5.42 -2.78
N HIS A 154 6.42 -6.70 -3.00
CA HIS A 154 7.14 -7.19 -4.18
C HIS A 154 6.67 -8.60 -4.54
N GLN A 155 6.97 -9.03 -5.77
CA GLN A 155 6.48 -10.31 -6.26
C GLN A 155 7.22 -11.50 -5.62
N LEU A 156 8.55 -11.47 -5.63
CA LEU A 156 9.42 -12.53 -5.09
C LEU A 156 10.61 -11.92 -4.35
N SER A 157 10.88 -12.38 -3.14
CA SER A 157 12.13 -12.07 -2.44
C SER A 157 13.26 -13.01 -2.90
N ASN A 158 14.50 -12.76 -2.47
CA ASN A 158 15.59 -13.73 -2.67
C ASN A 158 15.54 -14.92 -1.68
N GLY A 159 14.43 -15.10 -0.97
CA GLY A 159 14.27 -16.04 0.14
C GLY A 159 14.08 -15.34 1.49
N ARG A 160 14.31 -14.02 1.57
CA ARG A 160 13.97 -13.18 2.73
C ARG A 160 13.71 -11.74 2.32
N THR A 161 12.89 -11.03 3.10
CA THR A 161 12.66 -9.59 2.92
C THR A 161 13.82 -8.76 3.47
N ARG A 162 13.81 -7.46 3.18
CA ARG A 162 14.83 -6.49 3.58
C ARG A 162 14.41 -5.67 4.79
N SER A 163 15.38 -5.23 5.59
CA SER A 163 15.14 -4.24 6.65
C SER A 163 14.90 -2.86 6.05
N GLY A 164 13.75 -2.25 6.35
CA GLY A 164 13.47 -0.88 5.94
C GLY A 164 14.50 0.11 6.49
N ASN A 165 15.00 -0.11 7.71
CA ASN A 165 16.00 0.77 8.31
C ASN A 165 17.34 0.76 7.56
N GLU A 166 17.77 -0.41 7.06
CA GLU A 166 18.99 -0.52 6.24
C GLU A 166 18.80 0.14 4.87
N VAL A 167 17.64 -0.07 4.24
CA VAL A 167 17.35 0.49 2.91
C VAL A 167 17.21 2.01 2.96
N PHE A 168 16.45 2.54 3.92
CA PHE A 168 16.15 3.97 4.02
C PHE A 168 17.16 4.74 4.87
N GLY A 169 18.11 4.05 5.52
CA GLY A 169 19.14 4.67 6.36
C GLY A 169 18.59 5.41 7.58
N SER A 170 17.44 4.99 8.11
CA SER A 170 16.77 5.64 9.24
C SER A 170 16.14 4.60 10.18
N GLU A 171 15.88 4.95 11.43
CA GLU A 171 15.14 4.07 12.38
C GLU A 171 13.61 4.22 12.25
N GLY A 172 13.13 4.91 11.21
CA GLY A 172 11.72 5.26 11.03
C GLY A 172 10.82 4.11 10.55
N TYR A 173 11.39 2.93 10.28
CA TYR A 173 10.68 1.79 9.71
C TYR A 173 10.82 0.51 10.55
N PRO A 174 10.59 0.55 11.88
CA PRO A 174 10.79 -0.59 12.76
C PRO A 174 9.90 -1.79 12.42
N TYR A 175 8.78 -1.55 11.74
CA TYR A 175 7.83 -2.56 11.27
C TYR A 175 8.28 -3.27 9.98
N LEU A 176 9.25 -2.73 9.22
CA LEU A 176 9.82 -3.35 8.01
C LEU A 176 11.07 -4.15 8.39
N GLN A 177 10.86 -5.37 8.87
CA GLN A 177 11.94 -6.27 9.29
C GLN A 177 12.25 -7.33 8.24
N ILE A 178 13.42 -7.95 8.36
CA ILE A 178 13.78 -9.15 7.61
C ILE A 178 12.87 -10.29 8.06
N ARG A 179 12.14 -10.88 7.11
CA ARG A 179 11.28 -12.04 7.27
C ARG A 179 11.67 -13.11 6.28
N GLU A 180 11.62 -14.37 6.71
CA GLU A 180 11.94 -15.49 5.85
C GLU A 180 10.81 -15.72 4.84
N CYS A 181 11.17 -16.00 3.59
CA CYS A 181 10.24 -16.30 2.50
C CYS A 181 10.74 -17.53 1.74
N PRO A 182 10.85 -18.71 2.39
CA PRO A 182 11.50 -19.88 1.80
C PRO A 182 10.83 -20.34 0.50
N LYS A 183 9.51 -20.14 0.37
CA LYS A 183 8.76 -20.50 -0.84
C LYS A 183 9.04 -19.62 -2.05
N ASP A 184 9.64 -18.44 -1.86
CA ASP A 184 10.07 -17.61 -2.98
C ASP A 184 11.28 -18.23 -3.70
N VAL A 185 12.11 -18.99 -2.99
CA VAL A 185 13.28 -19.67 -3.56
C VAL A 185 12.86 -20.78 -4.54
N GLU A 186 11.67 -21.36 -4.33
CA GLU A 186 11.11 -22.44 -5.15
C GLU A 186 10.39 -21.93 -6.41
N ALA A 187 10.15 -20.62 -6.54
CA ALA A 187 9.43 -20.04 -7.66
C ALA A 187 10.21 -20.12 -8.98
N ILE A 188 9.52 -20.35 -10.10
CA ILE A 188 10.14 -20.50 -11.43
C ILE A 188 10.93 -19.24 -11.83
N ASP A 189 10.36 -18.06 -11.59
CA ASP A 189 10.96 -16.78 -11.97
C ASP A 189 11.95 -16.24 -10.93
N GLN A 190 12.34 -17.08 -9.96
CA GLN A 190 13.18 -16.65 -8.84
C GLN A 190 14.57 -16.23 -9.28
N THR A 191 15.18 -17.00 -10.19
CA THR A 191 16.50 -16.70 -10.72
C THR A 191 16.35 -16.29 -12.17
N GLN A 192 16.77 -15.07 -12.49
CA GLN A 192 16.78 -14.57 -13.87
C GLN A 192 18.20 -14.22 -14.28
N THR A 193 18.51 -14.44 -15.55
CA THR A 193 19.82 -14.12 -16.10
C THR A 193 19.66 -13.32 -17.37
N MET A 194 20.43 -12.24 -17.49
CA MET A 194 20.49 -11.42 -18.69
C MET A 194 21.92 -10.98 -18.98
N LEU A 195 22.16 -10.60 -20.24
CA LEU A 195 23.43 -10.03 -20.67
C LEU A 195 23.26 -8.52 -20.81
N ILE A 196 24.17 -7.76 -20.21
CA ILE A 196 24.28 -6.32 -20.38
C ILE A 196 25.60 -5.96 -21.07
N GLU A 197 25.67 -4.76 -21.61
CA GLU A 197 26.89 -4.21 -22.21
C GLU A 197 28.05 -4.20 -21.23
N LYS A 198 29.25 -4.49 -21.74
CA LYS A 198 30.49 -4.46 -20.95
C LYS A 198 30.71 -3.07 -20.36
N GLY A 199 31.11 -3.04 -19.08
CA GLY A 199 31.37 -1.81 -18.34
C GLY A 199 32.20 -2.09 -17.10
N ASP A 200 32.72 -1.02 -16.51
CA ASP A 200 33.37 -1.07 -15.19
C ASP A 200 32.27 -1.03 -14.12
N TYR A 201 31.90 -2.20 -13.62
CA TYR A 201 30.89 -2.35 -12.59
C TYR A 201 31.48 -3.00 -11.35
N GLU A 202 31.25 -2.40 -10.19
CA GLU A 202 31.73 -2.93 -8.91
C GLU A 202 30.68 -2.74 -7.83
N VAL A 203 30.20 -3.86 -7.25
CA VAL A 203 29.31 -3.81 -6.09
C VAL A 203 30.10 -3.33 -4.89
N ILE A 204 29.72 -2.16 -4.35
CA ILE A 204 30.40 -1.52 -3.21
C ILE A 204 29.87 -2.07 -1.89
N SER A 205 28.55 -2.26 -1.79
CA SER A 205 27.91 -2.72 -0.55
C SER A 205 26.56 -3.36 -0.83
N THR A 206 26.19 -4.28 0.05
CA THR A 206 24.87 -4.92 0.10
C THR A 206 24.24 -4.68 1.48
N ASP A 207 22.92 -4.82 1.56
CA ASP A 207 22.24 -4.95 2.84
C ASP A 207 22.38 -6.37 3.41
N SER A 208 21.87 -6.58 4.62
CA SER A 208 21.92 -7.87 5.33
C SER A 208 21.10 -8.97 4.64
N ALA A 209 20.20 -8.61 3.71
CA ALA A 209 19.45 -9.56 2.90
C ALA A 209 20.16 -9.91 1.58
N GLY A 210 21.24 -9.21 1.22
CA GLY A 210 22.03 -9.47 0.01
C GLY A 210 21.64 -8.63 -1.21
N TYR A 211 20.76 -7.64 -1.05
CA TYR A 211 20.46 -6.68 -2.11
C TYR A 211 21.53 -5.60 -2.17
N VAL A 212 21.95 -5.23 -3.38
CA VAL A 212 22.95 -4.18 -3.61
C VAL A 212 22.40 -2.83 -3.14
N LEU A 213 23.10 -2.20 -2.19
CA LEU A 213 22.82 -0.84 -1.74
C LEU A 213 23.52 0.19 -2.62
N ARG A 214 24.79 -0.09 -3.00
CA ARG A 214 25.62 0.81 -3.82
C ARG A 214 26.45 0.02 -4.82
N ILE A 215 26.53 0.54 -6.03
CA ILE A 215 27.34 0.02 -7.13
C ILE A 215 28.07 1.18 -7.83
N ARG A 216 29.34 0.95 -8.17
CA ARG A 216 30.12 1.81 -9.05
C ARG A 216 29.86 1.42 -10.49
N GLU A 217 29.50 2.38 -11.32
CA GLU A 217 29.37 2.26 -12.78
C GLU A 217 30.29 3.31 -13.42
N GLY A 218 31.49 2.89 -13.83
CA GLY A 218 32.56 3.78 -14.26
C GLY A 218 32.93 4.79 -13.17
N GLU A 219 32.69 6.07 -13.44
CA GLU A 219 32.93 7.17 -12.48
C GLU A 219 31.74 7.46 -11.56
N ARG A 220 30.56 6.92 -11.84
CA ARG A 220 29.36 7.15 -11.03
C ARG A 220 29.25 6.11 -9.93
N THR A 221 28.72 6.52 -8.77
CA THR A 221 28.19 5.59 -7.77
C THR A 221 26.70 5.81 -7.66
N ILE A 222 25.91 4.76 -7.91
CA ILE A 222 24.45 4.79 -7.87
C ILE A 222 23.95 3.71 -6.91
N THR A 223 22.66 3.76 -6.57
CA THR A 223 22.01 2.73 -5.77
C THR A 223 21.80 1.46 -6.59
N GLY A 224 21.67 0.31 -5.92
CA GLY A 224 21.33 -0.94 -6.62
C GLY A 224 19.94 -0.90 -7.28
N GLU A 225 18.97 -0.17 -6.72
CA GLU A 225 17.65 0.00 -7.33
C GLU A 225 17.69 0.87 -8.59
N GLU A 226 18.49 1.96 -8.61
CA GLU A 226 18.72 2.74 -9.83
C GLU A 226 19.36 1.89 -10.92
N PHE A 227 20.41 1.13 -10.59
CA PHE A 227 21.04 0.22 -11.55
C PHE A 227 20.06 -0.85 -12.07
N ARG A 228 19.26 -1.44 -11.17
CA ARG A 228 18.19 -2.39 -11.52
C ARG A 228 17.22 -1.78 -12.52
N GLN A 229 16.73 -0.56 -12.28
CA GLN A 229 15.79 0.12 -13.16
C GLN A 229 16.42 0.49 -14.51
N GLU A 230 17.63 1.05 -14.52
CA GLU A 230 18.34 1.44 -15.74
C GLU A 230 18.65 0.24 -16.65
N LYS A 231 19.01 -0.91 -16.07
CA LYS A 231 19.35 -2.13 -16.84
C LYS A 231 18.17 -3.08 -17.04
N GLY A 232 17.00 -2.80 -16.46
CA GLY A 232 15.83 -3.67 -16.54
C GLY A 232 15.99 -5.01 -15.81
N LEU A 233 16.70 -5.02 -14.68
CA LEU A 233 16.91 -6.23 -13.87
C LEU A 233 15.66 -6.55 -13.03
N ALA A 234 15.43 -7.83 -12.74
CA ALA A 234 14.29 -8.26 -11.93
C ALA A 234 14.34 -7.72 -10.49
N SER A 235 15.54 -7.67 -9.89
CA SER A 235 15.77 -7.20 -8.52
C SER A 235 17.15 -6.52 -8.39
N ALA A 236 17.37 -5.84 -7.27
CA ALA A 236 18.70 -5.33 -6.88
C ALA A 236 19.56 -6.40 -6.16
N CYS A 237 19.09 -7.64 -6.04
CA CYS A 237 19.89 -8.75 -5.52
C CYS A 237 20.50 -9.49 -6.72
N PHE A 238 21.71 -9.10 -7.13
CA PHE A 238 22.35 -9.64 -8.32
C PHE A 238 23.84 -9.90 -8.14
N ALA A 239 24.35 -10.83 -8.95
CA ALA A 239 25.77 -11.07 -9.18
C ALA A 239 26.15 -10.69 -10.61
N LEU A 240 27.35 -10.14 -10.76
CA LEU A 240 27.93 -9.75 -12.05
C LEU A 240 29.07 -10.70 -12.41
N GLN A 241 29.10 -11.16 -13.65
CA GLN A 241 30.17 -12.01 -14.15
C GLN A 241 30.55 -11.61 -15.57
N GLU A 242 31.85 -11.42 -15.82
CA GLU A 242 32.33 -11.24 -17.19
C GLU A 242 32.01 -12.47 -18.05
N TYR A 243 31.45 -12.22 -19.23
CA TYR A 243 31.11 -13.24 -20.20
C TYR A 243 31.37 -12.68 -21.60
N GLU A 244 32.46 -13.11 -22.22
CA GLU A 244 32.91 -12.62 -23.54
C GLU A 244 33.08 -11.08 -23.56
N ASP A 245 32.37 -10.38 -24.45
CA ASP A 245 32.33 -8.93 -24.58
C ASP A 245 31.16 -8.30 -23.82
N LYS A 246 30.57 -9.03 -22.86
CA LYS A 246 29.40 -8.62 -22.06
C LYS A 246 29.58 -8.93 -20.58
N ILE A 247 28.60 -8.50 -19.79
CA ILE A 247 28.43 -8.91 -18.40
C ILE A 247 27.16 -9.75 -18.29
N ARG A 248 27.31 -10.96 -17.76
CA ARG A 248 26.19 -11.78 -17.31
C ARG A 248 25.76 -11.31 -15.93
N VAL A 249 24.51 -10.88 -15.84
CA VAL A 249 23.86 -10.49 -14.59
C VAL A 249 22.90 -11.61 -14.19
N THR A 250 23.09 -12.17 -13.00
CA THR A 250 22.16 -13.15 -12.43
C THR A 250 21.48 -12.53 -11.22
N THR A 251 20.17 -12.34 -11.29
CA THR A 251 19.34 -11.76 -10.23
C THR A 251 18.61 -12.85 -9.45
N GLN A 252 18.35 -12.60 -8.17
CA GLN A 252 17.46 -13.40 -7.32
C GLN A 252 16.31 -12.54 -6.81
N GLY A 253 15.09 -13.06 -6.85
CA GLY A 253 13.88 -12.30 -6.54
C GLY A 253 13.36 -11.48 -7.72
N ASN A 254 12.20 -10.88 -7.52
CA ASN A 254 11.52 -10.00 -8.44
C ASN A 254 10.83 -8.88 -7.65
N GLY A 255 11.34 -7.66 -7.81
CA GLY A 255 10.94 -6.51 -7.01
C GLY A 255 12.03 -6.02 -6.06
N HIS A 256 11.68 -5.02 -5.25
CA HIS A 256 12.63 -4.35 -4.36
C HIS A 256 12.90 -5.14 -3.05
N GLY A 257 12.13 -6.19 -2.74
CA GLY A 257 12.40 -7.07 -1.59
C GLY A 257 11.98 -6.53 -0.21
N ILE A 258 11.20 -5.45 -0.14
CA ILE A 258 10.82 -4.78 1.13
C ILE A 258 9.35 -5.08 1.43
N GLY A 259 9.01 -5.27 2.71
CA GLY A 259 7.63 -5.51 3.14
C GLY A 259 7.09 -6.85 2.65
N LEU A 260 5.86 -6.86 2.14
CA LEU A 260 5.16 -8.10 1.80
C LEU A 260 5.72 -8.75 0.52
N SER A 261 6.06 -10.04 0.59
CA SER A 261 6.27 -10.88 -0.61
C SER A 261 4.92 -11.47 -1.03
N GLN A 262 4.46 -11.17 -2.24
CA GLN A 262 3.16 -11.60 -2.73
C GLN A 262 3.07 -13.12 -2.89
N ASN A 263 4.14 -13.75 -3.39
CA ASN A 263 4.18 -15.20 -3.52
C ASN A 263 4.15 -15.88 -2.14
N MET A 264 4.98 -15.43 -1.20
CA MET A 264 4.97 -15.99 0.15
C MET A 264 3.64 -15.74 0.88
N ALA A 265 3.01 -14.56 0.71
CA ALA A 265 1.67 -14.29 1.24
C ALA A 265 0.62 -15.27 0.67
N ASN A 266 0.69 -15.56 -0.63
CA ASN A 266 -0.16 -16.56 -1.26
C ASN A 266 0.08 -17.98 -0.73
N GLU A 267 1.33 -18.36 -0.48
CA GLU A 267 1.65 -19.66 0.13
C GLU A 267 1.15 -19.75 1.59
N MET A 268 1.29 -18.68 2.38
CA MET A 268 0.70 -18.61 3.71
C MET A 268 -0.82 -18.75 3.67
N ALA A 269 -1.49 -18.09 2.73
CA ALA A 269 -2.93 -18.20 2.54
C ALA A 269 -3.36 -19.64 2.17
N LYS A 270 -2.59 -20.34 1.31
CA LYS A 270 -2.82 -21.77 1.00
C LYS A 270 -2.67 -22.67 2.22
N GLU A 271 -1.84 -22.28 3.19
CA GLU A 271 -1.68 -22.94 4.48
C GLU A 271 -2.78 -22.56 5.49
N GLY A 272 -3.77 -21.76 5.07
CA GLY A 272 -4.92 -21.36 5.88
C GLY A 272 -4.69 -20.13 6.75
N LYS A 273 -3.63 -19.36 6.51
CA LYS A 273 -3.40 -18.08 7.19
C LYS A 273 -4.37 -17.02 6.71
N THR A 274 -4.91 -16.25 7.65
CA THR A 274 -5.76 -15.10 7.31
C THR A 274 -4.92 -13.90 6.86
N HIS A 275 -5.53 -12.93 6.20
CA HIS A 275 -4.86 -11.70 5.78
C HIS A 275 -4.29 -10.92 6.97
N GLU A 276 -4.91 -10.98 8.15
CA GLU A 276 -4.36 -10.36 9.37
C GLU A 276 -3.09 -11.05 9.83
N GLU A 277 -3.04 -12.39 9.82
CA GLU A 277 -1.83 -13.15 10.14
C GLU A 277 -0.72 -12.91 9.11
N ILE A 278 -1.07 -12.79 7.82
CA ILE A 278 -0.12 -12.47 6.74
C ILE A 278 0.46 -11.07 6.93
N LEU A 279 -0.38 -10.05 7.18
CA LEU A 279 0.09 -8.69 7.39
C LEU A 279 0.93 -8.57 8.66
N ALA A 280 0.54 -9.21 9.76
CA ALA A 280 1.31 -9.23 11.00
C ALA A 280 2.67 -9.93 10.83
N TYR A 281 2.76 -10.91 9.92
CA TYR A 281 4.04 -11.53 9.57
C TYR A 281 4.96 -10.53 8.88
N PHE A 282 4.50 -9.84 7.83
CA PHE A 282 5.35 -8.94 7.04
C PHE A 282 5.60 -7.56 7.66
N PHE A 283 4.67 -7.08 8.49
CA PHE A 283 4.71 -5.77 9.11
C PHE A 283 4.67 -5.90 10.64
N ALA A 284 5.85 -5.96 11.24
CA ALA A 284 6.01 -6.26 12.67
C ALA A 284 5.35 -5.20 13.56
N ASP A 285 4.69 -5.65 14.63
CA ASP A 285 4.06 -4.80 15.66
C ASP A 285 3.02 -3.80 15.10
N THR A 286 2.41 -4.13 13.96
CA THR A 286 1.34 -3.35 13.35
C THR A 286 -0.04 -3.88 13.74
N VAL A 287 -1.03 -3.01 13.62
CA VAL A 287 -2.43 -3.31 13.96
C VAL A 287 -3.33 -2.87 12.82
N ILE A 288 -4.24 -3.75 12.43
CA ILE A 288 -5.35 -3.40 11.52
C ILE A 288 -6.39 -2.65 12.33
N ARG A 289 -6.81 -1.50 11.84
CA ARG A 289 -7.85 -0.65 12.43
C ARG A 289 -8.86 -0.27 11.37
N GLU A 290 -10.04 0.11 11.83
CA GLU A 290 -11.03 0.76 10.98
C GLU A 290 -10.63 2.22 10.75
N VAL A 291 -10.66 2.66 9.50
CA VAL A 291 -10.22 4.02 9.13
C VAL A 291 -11.03 5.11 9.86
N ALA A 292 -12.29 4.83 10.18
CA ALA A 292 -13.16 5.72 10.95
C ALA A 292 -12.70 5.91 12.41
N GLU A 293 -11.79 5.09 12.92
CA GLU A 293 -11.20 5.24 14.26
C GLU A 293 -9.97 6.17 14.26
N ILE A 294 -9.40 6.46 13.10
CA ILE A 294 -8.15 7.21 12.93
C ILE A 294 -8.42 8.65 12.43
N LEU A 295 -9.50 8.86 11.69
CA LEU A 295 -9.89 10.15 11.10
C LEU A 295 -10.98 10.86 11.91
#